data_AF-A0A0V0XN34-F1
#
_entry.id   AF-A0A0V0XN34-F1
#
_cell.length_a   1.000
_cell.length_b   1.000
_cell.length_c   1.000
_cell.angle_alpha   90.00
_cell.angle_beta   90.00
_cell.angle_gamma   90.00
#
_symmetry.space_group_name_H-M   'P 1'
#
loop_
_entity.id
_entity.type
_entity.pdbx_description
1 polymer ?
#
loop_
_entity_poly.entity_id
_entity_poly.type
_entity_poly.pdbx_seq_one_letter_code
_entity_poly.pdbx_strand_id
1 'polypeptide(L)'
;MALGIVWDSKEDIITFPVVSVTRPDQQKTKRGMLSMIMKIFDPLGYLSPFLVKAKRIDWDTPLPKNMMKDWQDWIAEIPSISEIRLPRCWLPAGNDCIKEVELHGYGDASEMAYGSAVYLRATTVS
;
A
#
# COMPACT_ATOMS: atom_id res chain seq x y z
N MET A 1 7.49 -11.42 -13.99
CA MET A 1 7.41 -10.75 -12.67
C MET A 1 6.62 -9.46 -12.84
N ALA A 2 5.51 -9.29 -12.13
CA ALA A 2 4.89 -7.97 -11.99
C ALA A 2 5.77 -7.16 -11.01
N LEU A 3 6.11 -5.92 -11.34
CA LEU A 3 7.20 -5.14 -10.73
C LEU A 3 7.02 -4.73 -9.25
N GLY A 4 6.03 -5.24 -8.53
CA GLY A 4 5.79 -4.81 -7.14
C GLY A 4 4.93 -5.73 -6.26
N ILE A 5 4.43 -6.85 -6.79
CA ILE A 5 3.69 -7.84 -6.02
C ILE A 5 4.35 -9.20 -6.21
N VAL A 6 4.61 -9.89 -5.11
CA VAL A 6 5.17 -11.24 -5.07
C VAL A 6 4.07 -12.20 -4.65
N TRP A 7 3.91 -13.29 -5.40
CA TRP A 7 3.02 -14.38 -5.01
C TRP A 7 3.86 -15.55 -4.51
N ASP A 8 3.66 -15.94 -3.26
CA ASP A 8 4.15 -17.19 -2.72
C ASP A 8 3.11 -18.28 -2.97
N SER A 9 3.35 -19.08 -4.01
CA SER A 9 2.47 -20.19 -4.41
C SER A 9 2.36 -21.31 -3.37
N LYS A 10 3.33 -21.45 -2.46
CA LYS A 10 3.30 -22.54 -1.46
C LYS A 10 2.32 -22.23 -0.33
N GLU A 11 2.40 -21.00 0.16
CA GLU A 11 1.57 -20.50 1.27
C GLU A 11 0.27 -19.84 0.76
N ASP A 12 0.13 -19.69 -0.55
CA ASP A 12 -0.95 -18.98 -1.24
C ASP A 12 -1.19 -17.53 -0.76
N ILE A 13 -0.09 -16.79 -0.61
CA ILE A 13 -0.12 -15.40 -0.15
C ILE A 13 0.49 -14.43 -1.16
N ILE A 14 -0.03 -13.21 -1.12
CA ILE A 14 0.56 -12.03 -1.74
C ILE A 14 1.46 -11.35 -0.71
N THR A 15 2.68 -11.03 -1.12
CA THR A 15 3.68 -10.26 -0.37
C THR A 15 4.30 -9.17 -1.25
N PHE A 16 5.15 -8.33 -0.66
CA PHE A 16 5.79 -7.22 -1.35
C PHE A 16 7.32 -7.34 -1.24
N PRO A 17 8.07 -6.97 -2.30
CA PRO A 17 9.52 -7.05 -2.27
C PRO A 17 10.11 -6.02 -1.31
N VAL A 18 11.28 -6.32 -0.74
CA VAL A 18 12.05 -5.36 0.03
C VAL A 18 12.47 -4.21 -0.88
N VAL A 19 12.06 -2.99 -0.53
CA VAL A 19 12.44 -1.78 -1.28
C VAL A 19 13.63 -1.11 -0.60
N SER A 20 14.79 -1.20 -1.24
CA SER A 20 16.03 -0.61 -0.71
C SER A 20 16.12 0.90 -0.94
N VAL A 21 16.44 1.61 0.13
CA VAL A 21 16.81 3.03 0.16
C VAL A 21 18.25 3.17 -0.34
N THR A 22 18.45 3.11 -1.65
CA THR A 22 19.75 3.39 -2.27
C THR A 22 19.95 4.91 -2.36
N ARG A 23 20.96 5.44 -1.64
CA ARG A 23 21.42 6.85 -1.62
C ARG A 23 20.56 7.82 -0.79
N PRO A 24 20.72 7.84 0.55
CA PRO A 24 19.98 8.72 1.45
C PRO A 24 20.20 10.22 1.18
N ASP A 25 21.34 10.59 0.62
CA ASP A 25 21.69 11.94 0.19
C ASP A 25 20.79 12.45 -0.95
N GLN A 26 20.49 11.58 -1.92
CA GLN A 26 19.63 11.93 -3.06
C GLN A 26 18.16 12.08 -2.66
N GLN A 27 17.74 11.38 -1.59
CA GLN A 27 16.38 11.40 -1.06
C GLN A 27 16.02 12.67 -0.29
N LYS A 28 16.95 13.63 -0.16
CA LYS A 28 16.68 14.97 0.38
C LYS A 28 16.13 15.95 -0.66
N THR A 29 16.03 15.52 -1.91
CA THR A 29 15.50 16.32 -3.03
C THR A 29 14.13 15.82 -3.44
N LYS A 30 13.23 16.71 -3.88
CA LYS A 30 11.91 16.31 -4.42
C LYS A 30 12.01 15.21 -5.48
N ARG A 31 13.01 15.29 -6.36
CA ARG A 31 13.29 14.27 -7.38
C ARG A 31 13.66 12.92 -6.78
N GLY A 32 14.53 12.89 -5.78
CA GLY A 32 14.91 11.65 -5.10
C GLY A 32 13.76 11.05 -4.29
N MET A 33 12.94 11.89 -3.67
CA MET A 33 11.73 11.46 -2.97
C MET A 33 10.72 10.82 -3.95
N LEU A 34 10.42 11.49 -5.07
CA LEU A 34 9.56 10.95 -6.11
C LEU A 34 10.12 9.64 -6.68
N SER A 35 11.43 9.60 -6.95
CA SER A 35 12.10 8.38 -7.41
C SER A 35 11.93 7.22 -6.42
N MET A 36 11.92 7.50 -5.11
CA MET A 36 11.69 6.49 -4.08
C MET A 36 10.24 6.00 -4.07
N ILE A 37 9.26 6.91 -4.18
CA ILE A 37 7.83 6.55 -4.28
C ILE A 37 7.58 5.65 -5.49
N MET A 38 8.19 5.98 -6.63
CA MET A 38 8.03 5.22 -7.89
C MET A 38 8.63 3.82 -7.84
N LYS A 39 9.50 3.50 -6.88
CA LYS A 39 10.00 2.12 -6.67
C LYS A 39 8.94 1.22 -6.05
N ILE A 40 7.92 1.78 -5.41
CA ILE A 40 6.83 1.04 -4.77
C ILE A 40 5.68 0.96 -5.77
N PHE A 41 5.66 -0.12 -6.55
CA PHE A 41 4.63 -0.36 -7.55
C PHE A 41 3.46 -1.16 -6.95
N ASP A 42 2.29 -0.53 -6.85
CA ASP A 42 1.09 -1.12 -6.26
C ASP A 42 -0.11 -1.03 -7.21
N PRO A 43 -0.24 -1.96 -8.17
CA PRO A 43 -1.32 -1.92 -9.16
C PRO A 43 -2.70 -2.22 -8.58
N LEU A 44 -2.77 -2.90 -7.43
CA LEU A 44 -4.02 -3.33 -6.80
C LEU A 44 -4.45 -2.43 -5.63
N GLY A 45 -3.62 -1.46 -5.26
CA GLY A 45 -3.94 -0.47 -4.24
C GLY A 45 -3.80 -0.97 -2.80
N TYR A 46 -3.17 -2.13 -2.56
CA TYR A 46 -2.99 -2.69 -1.21
C TYR A 46 -2.11 -1.80 -0.30
N LEU A 47 -1.18 -1.06 -0.90
CA LEU A 47 -0.30 -0.11 -0.25
C LEU A 47 -0.81 1.34 -0.39
N SER A 48 -2.04 1.56 -0.89
CA SER A 48 -2.60 2.92 -1.04
C SER A 48 -2.54 3.75 0.24
N PRO A 49 -2.89 3.22 1.44
CA PRO A 49 -2.78 3.98 2.70
C PRO A 49 -1.33 4.38 3.04
N PHE A 50 -0.35 3.58 2.60
CA PHE A 50 1.06 3.86 2.78
C PHE A 50 1.56 4.92 1.78
N LEU A 51 1.18 4.77 0.50
CA LEU A 51 1.59 5.66 -0.59
C LEU A 51 0.95 7.05 -0.51
N VAL A 52 -0.28 7.15 0.00
CA VAL A 52 -0.96 8.45 0.12
C VAL A 52 -0.23 9.36 1.11
N LYS A 53 0.36 8.83 2.19
CA LYS A 53 1.20 9.63 3.13
C LYS A 53 2.36 10.30 2.40
N ALA A 54 3.02 9.59 1.49
CA ALA A 54 4.14 10.09 0.70
C ALA A 54 3.72 11.13 -0.33
N LYS A 55 2.56 10.92 -0.96
CA LYS A 55 2.01 11.80 -2.02
C LYS A 55 1.44 13.11 -1.47
N ARG A 56 1.10 13.17 -0.18
CA ARG A 56 0.65 14.39 0.53
C ARG A 56 1.76 15.43 0.72
N ILE A 57 3.01 15.07 0.45
CA ILE A 57 4.12 16.00 0.49
C ILE A 57 3.95 16.98 -0.67
N ASP A 58 3.68 18.25 -0.38
CA ASP A 58 3.52 19.28 -1.40
C ASP A 58 4.79 19.41 -2.26
N TRP A 59 4.69 18.96 -3.50
CA TRP A 59 5.79 18.90 -4.46
C TRP A 59 6.10 20.26 -5.09
N ASP A 60 5.31 21.31 -4.85
CA ASP A 60 5.46 22.61 -5.50
C ASP A 60 6.00 23.70 -4.56
N THR A 61 5.96 23.53 -3.24
CA THR A 61 6.50 24.53 -2.28
C THR A 61 7.91 24.22 -1.76
N PRO A 62 8.71 25.23 -1.33
CA PRO A 62 10.05 25.01 -0.75
C PRO A 62 9.96 24.14 0.51
N LEU A 63 10.78 23.09 0.62
CA LEU A 63 10.79 22.08 1.70
C LEU A 63 10.71 22.75 3.09
N PRO A 64 9.53 22.79 3.74
CA PRO A 64 9.44 23.28 5.10
C PRO A 64 10.05 22.23 6.04
N LYS A 65 10.63 22.66 7.17
CA LYS A 65 11.42 21.78 8.06
C LYS A 65 10.66 20.53 8.55
N ASN A 66 9.33 20.62 8.67
CA ASN A 66 8.45 19.50 9.02
C ASN A 66 8.40 18.41 7.94
N MET A 67 8.40 18.80 6.66
CA MET A 67 8.36 17.88 5.53
C MET A 67 9.53 16.89 5.53
N MET A 68 10.70 17.32 5.99
CA MET A 68 11.88 16.45 6.00
C MET A 68 11.82 15.39 7.09
N LYS A 69 11.20 15.72 8.22
CA LYS A 69 10.93 14.75 9.28
C LYS A 69 9.88 13.74 8.82
N ASP A 70 8.74 14.21 8.31
CA ASP A 70 7.66 13.33 7.84
C ASP A 70 8.15 12.36 6.75
N TRP A 71 9.04 12.83 5.86
CA TRP A 71 9.67 11.98 4.86
C TRP A 71 10.64 10.95 5.45
N GLN A 72 11.45 11.33 6.44
CA GLN A 72 12.35 10.39 7.12
C GLN A 72 11.57 9.32 7.88
N ASP A 73 10.51 9.73 8.58
CA ASP A 73 9.60 8.83 9.29
C ASP A 73 8.94 7.86 8.29
N TRP A 74 8.46 8.37 7.15
CA TRP A 74 7.90 7.53 6.07
C TRP A 74 8.92 6.56 5.47
N ILE A 75 10.17 6.99 5.23
CA ILE A 75 11.24 6.10 4.76
C ILE A 75 11.50 4.97 5.77
N ALA A 76 11.51 5.29 7.07
CA ALA A 76 11.74 4.31 8.12
C ALA A 76 10.64 3.24 8.16
N GLU A 77 9.42 3.56 7.71
CA GLU A 77 8.33 2.60 7.56
C GLU A 77 8.49 1.67 6.33
N ILE A 78 9.23 2.05 5.28
CA ILE A 78 9.32 1.27 4.01
C ILE A 78 9.69 -0.21 4.19
N PRO A 79 10.67 -0.59 5.04
CA PRO A 79 11.01 -2.00 5.23
C PRO A 79 9.83 -2.86 5.71
N SER A 80 8.91 -2.29 6.50
CA SER A 80 7.74 -3.00 7.02
C SER A 80 6.78 -3.47 5.93
N ILE A 81 6.82 -2.89 4.73
CA ILE A 81 6.00 -3.32 3.58
C ILE A 81 6.27 -4.79 3.23
N SER A 82 7.52 -5.23 3.37
CA SER A 82 7.91 -6.61 3.08
C SER A 82 7.38 -7.63 4.10
N GLU A 83 6.90 -7.18 5.26
CA GLU A 83 6.31 -8.01 6.31
C GLU A 83 4.81 -8.24 6.06
N ILE A 84 4.20 -7.50 5.13
CA ILE A 84 2.79 -7.66 4.80
C ILE A 84 2.58 -9.00 4.09
N ARG A 85 1.71 -9.83 4.68
CA ARG A 85 1.26 -11.12 4.11
C ARG A 85 -0.25 -11.08 3.94
N LEU A 86 -0.71 -11.09 2.69
CA LEU A 86 -2.13 -11.07 2.35
C LEU A 86 -2.53 -12.43 1.79
N PRO A 87 -3.53 -13.14 2.36
CA PRO A 87 -4.08 -14.32 1.73
C PRO A 87 -4.59 -13.98 0.32
N ARG A 88 -4.18 -14.75 -0.70
CA ARG A 88 -4.66 -14.53 -2.08
C ARG A 88 -6.14 -14.91 -2.21
N CYS A 89 -6.55 -15.98 -1.52
CA CYS A 89 -7.94 -16.41 -1.46
C CYS A 89 -8.63 -15.83 -0.22
N TRP A 90 -9.64 -14.98 -0.43
CA TRP A 90 -10.42 -14.40 0.67
C TRP A 90 -11.55 -15.31 1.17
N LEU A 91 -11.93 -16.30 0.36
CA LEU A 91 -12.95 -17.30 0.66
C LEU A 91 -12.39 -18.70 0.34
N PRO A 92 -11.57 -19.29 1.23
CA PRO A 92 -10.97 -20.61 1.00
C PRO A 92 -12.03 -21.72 0.93
N ALA A 93 -11.69 -22.80 0.22
CA ALA A 93 -12.53 -23.99 0.12
C ALA A 93 -12.76 -24.62 1.50
N GLY A 94 -14.00 -25.05 1.79
CA GLY A 94 -14.44 -25.49 3.12
C GLY A 94 -15.52 -24.60 3.73
N ASN A 95 -15.80 -23.43 3.12
CA ASN A 95 -17.00 -22.67 3.45
C ASN A 95 -18.23 -23.22 2.71
N ASP A 96 -18.53 -24.51 2.84
CA ASP A 96 -19.72 -25.15 2.24
C ASP A 96 -21.05 -24.60 2.77
N CYS A 97 -20.97 -23.63 3.68
CA CYS A 97 -22.07 -22.89 4.23
C CYS A 97 -22.15 -21.43 3.73
N ILE A 98 -21.45 -20.94 2.69
CA ILE A 98 -21.68 -19.55 2.23
C ILE A 98 -23.10 -19.42 1.66
N LYS A 99 -23.92 -18.60 2.30
CA LYS A 99 -25.29 -18.30 1.88
C LYS A 99 -25.32 -17.15 0.87
N GLU A 100 -24.55 -16.10 1.14
CA GLU A 100 -24.57 -14.87 0.35
C GLU A 100 -23.21 -14.19 0.41
N VAL A 101 -22.82 -13.57 -0.70
CA VAL A 101 -21.62 -12.76 -0.82
C VAL A 101 -22.00 -11.39 -1.36
N GLU A 102 -21.58 -10.35 -0.66
CA GLU A 102 -21.82 -8.96 -1.04
C GLU A 102 -20.50 -8.22 -1.16
N LEU A 103 -20.48 -7.26 -2.08
CA LEU A 103 -19.36 -6.35 -2.26
C LEU A 103 -19.79 -4.95 -1.84
N HIS A 104 -19.16 -4.40 -0.81
CA HIS A 104 -19.50 -3.07 -0.29
C HIS A 104 -18.37 -2.10 -0.62
N GLY A 105 -18.66 -1.10 -1.45
CA GLY A 105 -17.74 -0.01 -1.77
C GLY A 105 -18.03 1.20 -0.89
N TYR A 106 -16.98 1.73 -0.25
CA TYR A 106 -17.02 2.98 0.49
C TYR A 106 -16.02 3.95 -0.14
N GLY A 107 -16.40 5.21 -0.25
CA GLY A 107 -15.52 6.28 -0.70
C GLY A 107 -15.57 7.43 0.30
N ASP A 108 -14.42 8.05 0.53
CA ASP A 108 -14.30 9.28 1.31
C ASP A 108 -13.42 10.28 0.56
N ALA A 109 -13.74 11.56 0.72
CA ALA A 109 -13.12 12.66 0.04
C ALA A 109 -12.76 13.74 1.06
N SER A 110 -11.49 14.13 1.07
CA SER A 110 -11.00 15.29 1.81
C SER A 110 -10.32 16.25 0.85
N GLU A 111 -10.08 17.48 1.29
CA GLU A 111 -9.25 18.43 0.55
C GLU A 111 -7.84 17.88 0.23
N MET A 112 -7.38 16.91 1.02
CA MET A 112 -6.03 16.36 0.94
C MET A 112 -5.92 15.12 0.05
N ALA A 113 -6.98 14.32 -0.05
CA ALA A 113 -6.99 13.07 -0.80
C ALA A 113 -8.42 12.53 -0.96
N TYR A 114 -8.61 11.76 -2.04
CA TYR A 114 -9.76 10.91 -2.26
C TYR A 114 -9.35 9.46 -2.04
N GLY A 115 -10.13 8.71 -1.27
CA GLY A 115 -9.89 7.31 -0.97
C GLY A 115 -11.14 6.48 -1.24
N SER A 116 -10.95 5.23 -1.62
CA SER A 116 -12.03 4.25 -1.64
C SER A 116 -11.52 2.90 -1.16
N ALA A 117 -12.42 2.14 -0.55
CA ALA A 117 -12.18 0.79 -0.08
C ALA A 117 -13.34 -0.11 -0.48
N VAL A 118 -13.02 -1.33 -0.87
CA VAL A 118 -14.00 -2.34 -1.24
C VAL A 118 -13.88 -3.51 -0.27
N TYR A 119 -14.99 -3.87 0.37
CA TYR A 119 -15.07 -4.95 1.33
C TYR A 119 -15.89 -6.10 0.74
N LEU A 120 -15.46 -7.32 1.02
CA LEU A 120 -16.21 -8.53 0.73
C LEU A 120 -16.89 -9.00 2.02
N ARG A 121 -18.23 -9.07 2.02
CA ARG A 121 -19.01 -9.62 3.13
C ARG A 121 -19.55 -10.98 2.70
N ALA A 122 -19.15 -12.05 3.38
CA ALA A 122 -19.75 -13.37 3.21
C ALA A 122 -20.59 -13.71 4.43
N THR A 123 -21.83 -14.16 4.23
CA THR A 123 -22.67 -14.71 5.28
C THR A 123 -22.71 -16.23 5.16
N THR A 124 -22.71 -16.93 6.29
CA THR A 124 -22.76 -18.39 6.32
C THR A 124 -24.09 -18.91 6.87
N VAL A 125 -24.54 -20.07 6.39
CA VAL A 125 -25.63 -20.83 7.00
C VAL A 125 -25.16 -21.30 8.38
N SER A 126 -25.94 -20.95 9.41
CA SER A 126 -25.70 -21.36 10.80
C SER A 126 -25.98 -22.85 11.00
#